data_AF-A0A1G9Q2U5-F1
#
_entry.id   AF-A0A1G9Q2U5-F1
#
_cell.length_a   1.000
_cell.length_b   1.000
_cell.length_c   1.000
_cell.angle_alpha   90.00
_cell.angle_beta   90.00
_cell.angle_gamma   90.00
#
_symmetry.space_group_name_H-M   'P 1'
#
loop_
_entity.id
_entity.type
_entity.pdbx_description
1 polymer ?
#
loop_
_entity_poly.entity_id
_entity_poly.type
_entity_poly.pdbx_seq_one_letter_code
_entity_poly.pdbx_strand_id
1 'polypeptide(L)' 'MTMPDTKSGREKKGLNKEAQLESELAQRELGAEDQQEPPRFEDVDDELLAEPSELDELDN' A
#
# COMPACT_ATOMS: atom_id res chain seq x y z
N MET A 1 -11.47 -9.23 27.10
CA MET A 1 -10.14 -9.81 27.38
C MET A 1 -9.09 -8.86 26.81
N THR A 2 -8.40 -8.12 27.68
CA THR A 2 -7.25 -7.27 27.32
C THR A 2 -6.06 -8.18 27.02
N MET A 3 -5.51 -8.15 25.80
CA MET A 3 -4.28 -8.89 25.52
C MET A 3 -3.13 -8.24 26.31
N PRO A 4 -2.38 -9.01 27.09
CA PRO A 4 -1.24 -8.50 27.82
C PRO A 4 -0.16 -8.04 26.83
N ASP A 5 0.59 -6.99 27.19
CA ASP A 5 1.69 -6.44 26.38
C ASP A 5 2.91 -7.36 26.45
N THR A 6 2.78 -8.51 25.80
CA THR A 6 3.81 -9.51 25.64
C THR A 6 4.22 -9.59 24.17
N LYS A 7 5.39 -10.17 23.90
CA LYS A 7 5.84 -10.41 22.51
C LYS A 7 4.75 -11.09 21.68
N SER A 8 4.12 -12.14 22.22
CA SER A 8 3.01 -12.85 21.56
C SER A 8 1.76 -12.00 21.40
N GLY A 9 1.44 -11.12 22.37
CA GLY A 9 0.34 -10.16 22.25
C GLY A 9 0.58 -9.13 21.15
N ARG A 10 1.82 -8.65 21.01
CA ARG A 10 2.25 -7.71 19.97
C ARG A 10 2.23 -8.34 18.58
N GLU A 11 2.74 -9.57 18.44
CA GLU A 11 2.71 -10.34 17.19
C GLU A 11 1.26 -10.60 16.75
N LYS A 12 0.40 -11.05 17.67
CA LYS A 12 -1.03 -11.26 17.39
C LYS A 12 -1.74 -9.96 17.02
N LYS A 13 -1.39 -8.83 17.63
CA LYS A 13 -1.93 -7.51 17.24
C LYS A 13 -1.44 -7.10 15.84
N GLY A 14 -0.18 -7.37 15.51
CA GLY A 14 0.38 -7.17 14.16
C GLY A 14 -0.41 -7.94 13.10
N LEU A 15 -0.56 -9.25 13.30
CA LEU A 15 -1.32 -10.11 12.38
C LEU A 15 -2.78 -9.67 12.22
N ASN A 16 -3.44 -9.27 13.32
CA ASN A 16 -4.79 -8.72 13.24
C ASN A 16 -4.84 -7.40 12.45
N LYS A 17 -3.79 -6.57 12.53
CA LYS A 17 -3.73 -5.31 11.79
C LYS A 17 -3.46 -5.55 10.30
N GLU A 18 -2.57 -6.49 9.97
CA GLU A 18 -2.32 -6.91 8.58
C GLU A 18 -3.61 -7.43 7.93
N ALA A 19 -4.31 -8.36 8.59
CA ALA A 19 -5.58 -8.89 8.09
C ALA A 19 -6.68 -7.80 7.94
N GLN A 20 -6.71 -6.82 8.85
CA GLN A 20 -7.62 -5.67 8.72
C GLN A 20 -7.31 -4.82 7.48
N LEU A 21 -6.03 -4.52 7.25
CA LEU A 21 -5.60 -3.71 6.12
C LEU A 21 -5.81 -4.45 4.78
N GLU A 22 -5.52 -5.75 4.75
CA GLU A 22 -5.76 -6.59 3.58
C GLU A 22 -7.24 -6.63 3.21
N SER A 23 -8.12 -6.77 4.21
CA SER A 23 -9.57 -6.71 3.99
C SER A 23 -10.03 -5.34 3.48
N GLU A 24 -9.44 -4.24 3.96
CA GLU A 24 -9.77 -2.88 3.53
C GLU A 24 -9.33 -2.64 2.08
N LEU A 25 -8.13 -3.09 1.72
CA LEU A 25 -7.61 -3.03 0.34
C LEU A 25 -8.48 -3.84 -0.61
N ALA A 26 -8.82 -5.09 -0.27
CA ALA A 26 -9.67 -5.94 -1.10
C ALA A 26 -11.06 -5.32 -1.35
N GLN A 27 -11.64 -4.66 -0.34
CA GLN A 27 -12.91 -3.93 -0.50
C GLN A 27 -12.78 -2.74 -1.44
N ARG A 28 -11.66 -2.00 -1.34
CA ARG A 28 -11.37 -0.88 -2.24
C ARG A 28 -11.19 -1.35 -3.68
N GLU A 29 -10.44 -2.44 -3.90
CA GLU A 29 -10.21 -3.02 -5.23
C GLU A 29 -11.53 -3.46 -5.88
N LEU A 30 -12.41 -4.12 -5.13
CA LEU A 30 -13.73 -4.54 -5.62
C LEU A 30 -14.61 -3.35 -6.07
N GLY A 31 -14.47 -2.19 -5.42
CA GLY A 31 -15.17 -0.96 -5.81
C GLY A 31 -14.47 -0.14 -6.89
N ALA A 32 -13.21 -0.45 -7.21
CA ALA A 32 -12.38 0.29 -8.15
C ALA A 32 -12.50 -0.22 -9.60
N GLU A 33 -13.15 -1.37 -9.83
CA GLU A 33 -13.36 -1.91 -11.19
C GLU A 33 -14.16 -0.94 -12.10
N ASP A 34 -15.02 -0.09 -11.53
CA ASP A 34 -15.90 0.83 -12.27
C ASP A 34 -15.38 2.28 -12.40
N GLN A 35 -14.25 2.65 -11.78
CA GLN A 35 -13.75 4.05 -11.71
C GLN A 35 -12.26 4.20 -12.06
N GLN A 36 -11.79 3.53 -13.10
CA GLN A 36 -10.39 3.68 -13.52
C GLN A 36 -10.23 4.86 -14.47
N GLU A 37 -10.32 6.09 -13.95
CA GLU A 37 -9.56 7.18 -14.59
C GLU A 37 -8.07 6.82 -14.41
N PRO A 38 -7.27 6.83 -15.49
CA PRO A 38 -5.84 6.60 -15.35
C PRO A 38 -5.24 7.65 -14.39
N PRO A 39 -4.25 7.29 -13.57
CA PRO A 39 -3.58 8.25 -12.72
C PRO A 39 -3.03 9.39 -13.58
N ARG A 40 -3.25 10.64 -13.14
CA ARG A 40 -2.69 11.80 -13.82
C ARG A 40 -1.29 12.03 -13.28
N PHE A 41 -0.34 12.27 -14.16
CA PHE A 41 1.04 12.60 -13.76
C PHE A 41 1.10 13.85 -12.87
N GLU A 42 0.12 14.75 -13.02
CA GLU A 42 -0.05 15.97 -12.21
C GLU A 42 -0.39 15.71 -10.74
N ASP A 43 -0.84 14.49 -10.38
CA ASP A 43 -1.20 14.11 -9.01
C ASP A 43 -0.02 13.52 -8.21
N VAL A 44 1.11 13.25 -8.87
CA VAL A 44 2.32 12.67 -8.27
C VAL A 44 3.34 13.78 -8.04
N ASP A 45 3.96 13.82 -6.86
CA ASP A 45 5.05 14.76 -6.61
C ASP A 45 6.20 14.50 -7.61
N ASP A 46 6.66 15.57 -8.28
CA ASP A 46 7.74 15.49 -9.28
C ASP A 46 9.02 14.86 -8.69
N GLU A 47 9.24 14.98 -7.38
CA GLU A 47 10.35 14.37 -6.65
C GLU A 47 10.31 12.83 -6.60
N LEU A 48 9.13 12.23 -6.84
CA LEU A 48 8.93 10.78 -6.88
C LEU A 48 8.93 10.23 -8.32
N LEU A 49 8.90 11.11 -9.33
CA LEU A 49 8.95 10.71 -10.73
C LEU A 49 10.41 10.52 -11.15
N ALA A 50 10.76 9.30 -11.54
CA ALA A 50 12.06 9.03 -12.11
C ALA A 50 12.23 9.81 -13.43
N GLU A 51 13.36 10.48 -13.59
CA GLU A 51 13.68 11.07 -14.88
C GLU A 51 13.95 9.95 -15.91
N PRO A 52 13.62 10.15 -17.19
CA PRO A 52 13.87 9.14 -18.22
C PRO A 52 15.31 8.64 -18.26
N SER A 53 16.29 9.49 -17.94
CA SER A 53 17.71 9.13 -17.84
C SER A 53 18.02 8.19 -16.67
N GLU A 54 17.24 8.24 -15.58
CA GLU A 54 17.43 7.36 -14.42
C GLU A 54 16.86 5.96 -14.68
N LEU A 55 15.86 5.84 -15.56
CA LEU A 55 15.29 4.55 -15.96
C LEU A 55 16.27 3.74 -16.83
N ASP A 56 17.03 4.39 -17.70
CA ASP A 56 18.07 3.77 -18.54
C ASP A 56 19.23 3.17 -17.71
N GLU A 57 19.42 3.63 -16.46
CA GLU A 57 20.45 3.13 -15.55
C GLU A 57 20.01 1.87 -14.76
N LEU A 58 18.72 1.57 -14.70
CA LEU A 58 18.15 0.41 -13.97
C LEU A 58 18.11 -0.87 -14.82
N ASP A 59 18.18 -0.75 -16.14
CA ASP A 59 18.17 -1.86 -17.10
C ASP A 59 19.59 -2.41 -17.42
N ASN A 60 20.64 -1.88 -16.78
CA ASN A 60 22.04 -2.33 -16.89
C ASN A 60 22.53 -3.09 -15.64
#